data_AF-I4EII3-F1
#
_entry.id   AF-I4EII3-F1
#
_cell.length_a   1.000
_cell.length_b   1.000
_cell.length_c   1.000
_cell.angle_alpha   90.00
_cell.angle_beta   90.00
_cell.angle_gamma   90.00
#
_symmetry.space_group_name_H-M   'P 1'
#
loop_
_entity.id
_entity.type
_entity.pdbx_description
1 polymer ?
#
loop_
_entity_poly.entity_id
_entity_poly.type
_entity_poly.pdbx_seq_one_letter_code
_entity_poly.pdbx_strand_id
1 'polypeptide(L)'
;MKAYSQDLRARILRALDGGMSTSEAARVFDVGISTIKRYVKQQQKTGSLAPKPIPGRPARIGPAEHAALQAQLEAHPTETLARHCKLWEQEHGTRVSIATMSRVIKRLGWVHRDGRWVRESLAKRTRRRG
;
A
#
# COMPACT_ATOMS: atom_id res chain seq x y z
N MET A 1 -12.64 10.50 -15.63
CA MET A 1 -12.36 9.74 -16.88
C MET A 1 -12.05 8.29 -16.52
N LYS A 2 -12.80 7.33 -17.04
CA LYS A 2 -12.60 5.89 -16.78
C LYS A 2 -11.41 5.40 -17.62
N ALA A 3 -10.48 4.69 -17.01
CA ALA A 3 -9.32 4.18 -17.75
C ALA A 3 -9.74 3.06 -18.70
N TYR A 4 -9.17 3.00 -19.91
CA TYR A 4 -9.37 1.89 -20.84
C TYR A 4 -9.00 0.56 -20.18
N SER A 5 -9.76 -0.49 -20.49
CA SER A 5 -9.59 -1.85 -19.94
C SER A 5 -8.18 -2.38 -20.22
N GLN A 6 -7.69 -3.27 -19.35
CA GLN A 6 -6.38 -3.91 -19.56
C GLN A 6 -6.36 -4.74 -20.85
N ASP A 7 -7.47 -5.40 -21.16
CA ASP A 7 -7.63 -6.19 -22.39
C ASP A 7 -7.42 -5.34 -23.65
N LEU A 8 -8.03 -4.14 -23.72
CA LEU A 8 -7.85 -3.23 -24.84
C LEU A 8 -6.38 -2.82 -25.00
N ARG A 9 -5.69 -2.52 -23.89
CA ARG A 9 -4.26 -2.16 -23.93
C ARG A 9 -3.41 -3.31 -24.45
N ALA A 10 -3.68 -4.52 -23.99
CA ALA A 10 -2.94 -5.72 -24.40
C ALA A 10 -3.17 -6.04 -25.88
N ARG A 11 -4.41 -5.91 -26.38
CA ARG A 11 -4.74 -6.11 -27.80
C ARG A 11 -4.05 -5.09 -28.70
N ILE A 12 -4.01 -3.82 -28.29
CA ILE A 12 -3.28 -2.77 -29.00
C ILE A 12 -1.80 -3.11 -29.11
N LEU A 13 -1.15 -3.50 -27.99
CA LEU A 13 0.27 -3.84 -28.03
C LEU A 13 0.57 -5.08 -28.89
N ARG A 14 -0.24 -6.13 -28.79
CA ARG A 14 -0.08 -7.32 -29.65
C ARG A 14 -0.21 -6.98 -31.14
N ALA A 15 -1.11 -6.07 -31.50
CA ALA A 15 -1.24 -5.63 -32.89
C ALA A 15 0.03 -4.89 -33.37
N LEU A 16 0.62 -4.04 -32.52
CA LEU A 16 1.89 -3.37 -32.83
C LEU A 16 3.06 -4.38 -32.94
N ASP A 17 3.14 -5.33 -32.01
CA ASP A 17 4.15 -6.40 -32.04
C ASP A 17 4.00 -7.29 -33.29
N GLY A 18 2.75 -7.44 -33.79
CA GLY A 18 2.42 -8.11 -35.04
C GLY A 18 2.71 -7.28 -36.31
N GLY A 19 3.35 -6.12 -36.18
CA GLY A 19 3.78 -5.28 -37.31
C GLY A 19 2.80 -4.16 -37.73
N MET A 20 1.68 -3.99 -37.03
CA MET A 20 0.74 -2.89 -37.30
C MET A 20 1.38 -1.55 -36.92
N SER A 21 1.21 -0.52 -37.74
CA SER A 21 1.67 0.83 -37.39
C SER A 21 0.82 1.45 -36.28
N THR A 22 1.38 2.42 -35.55
CA THR A 22 0.63 3.15 -34.50
C THR A 22 -0.59 3.89 -35.04
N SER A 23 -0.54 4.36 -36.29
CA SER A 23 -1.66 5.07 -36.94
C SER A 23 -2.80 4.12 -37.32
N GLU A 24 -2.46 2.91 -37.79
CA GLU A 24 -3.45 1.86 -38.04
C GLU A 24 -4.10 1.38 -36.75
N ALA A 25 -3.31 1.12 -35.71
CA ALA A 25 -3.84 0.73 -34.41
C ALA A 25 -4.77 1.81 -33.82
N ALA A 26 -4.45 3.09 -34.00
CA ALA A 26 -5.30 4.18 -33.56
C ALA A 26 -6.68 4.16 -34.22
N ARG A 27 -6.74 3.87 -35.53
CA ARG A 27 -8.00 3.75 -36.29
C ARG A 27 -8.77 2.48 -35.92
N VAL A 28 -8.10 1.33 -35.84
CA VAL A 28 -8.74 0.03 -35.59
C VAL A 28 -9.35 -0.05 -34.19
N PHE A 29 -8.67 0.52 -33.19
CA PHE A 29 -9.11 0.45 -31.79
C PHE A 29 -9.87 1.69 -31.33
N ASP A 30 -10.04 2.69 -32.19
CA ASP A 30 -10.64 4.01 -31.87
C ASP A 30 -9.98 4.67 -30.65
N VAL A 31 -8.64 4.71 -30.66
CA VAL A 31 -7.83 5.27 -29.57
C VAL A 31 -6.83 6.28 -30.12
N GLY A 32 -6.73 7.43 -29.46
CA GLY A 32 -5.74 8.45 -29.84
C GLY A 32 -4.30 7.94 -29.81
N ILE A 33 -3.50 8.35 -30.81
CA ILE A 33 -2.08 7.98 -30.98
C ILE A 33 -1.25 8.22 -29.71
N SER A 34 -1.49 9.33 -29.01
CA SER A 34 -0.80 9.68 -27.76
C SER A 34 -1.04 8.65 -26.65
N THR A 35 -2.23 8.06 -26.59
CA THR A 35 -2.59 7.01 -25.64
C THR A 35 -1.86 5.71 -25.97
N ILE A 36 -1.75 5.36 -27.25
CA ILE A 36 -0.99 4.19 -27.70
C ILE A 36 0.50 4.33 -27.35
N LYS A 37 1.11 5.48 -27.68
CA LYS A 37 2.50 5.78 -27.30
C LYS A 37 2.73 5.68 -25.78
N ARG A 38 1.74 6.10 -24.97
CA ARG A 38 1.79 5.97 -23.51
C ARG A 38 1.82 4.51 -23.07
N TYR A 39 1.04 3.62 -23.70
CA TYR A 39 1.04 2.18 -23.37
C TYR A 39 2.35 1.51 -23.74
N VAL A 40 2.91 1.81 -24.93
CA VAL A 40 4.24 1.30 -25.33
C VAL A 40 5.30 1.71 -24.31
N LYS A 41 5.33 3.00 -23.93
CA LYS A 41 6.27 3.52 -22.92
C LYS A 41 6.06 2.89 -21.55
N GLN A 42 4.82 2.61 -21.17
CA GLN A 42 4.50 1.94 -19.91
C GLN A 42 5.00 0.49 -19.91
N GLN A 43 4.76 -0.24 -20.99
CA GLN A 43 5.21 -1.62 -21.16
C GLN A 43 6.74 -1.71 -21.10
N GLN A 44 7.46 -0.84 -21.82
CA GLN A 44 8.92 -0.80 -21.79
C GLN A 44 9.49 -0.50 -20.40
N LYS A 45 8.82 0.38 -19.63
CA LYS A 45 9.31 0.80 -18.30
C LYS A 45 8.98 -0.18 -17.18
N THR A 46 7.86 -0.89 -17.26
CA THR A 46 7.32 -1.64 -16.11
C THR A 46 7.02 -3.10 -16.41
N GLY A 47 7.09 -3.53 -17.68
CA GLY A 47 6.68 -4.87 -18.11
C GLY A 47 5.19 -5.17 -17.94
N SER A 48 4.38 -4.20 -17.47
CA SER A 48 2.99 -4.41 -17.11
C SER A 48 2.07 -3.28 -17.58
N LEU A 49 0.91 -3.65 -18.11
CA LEU A 49 -0.17 -2.73 -18.51
C LEU A 49 -1.21 -2.51 -17.40
N ALA A 50 -1.01 -3.14 -16.24
CA ALA A 50 -1.90 -2.96 -15.11
C ALA A 50 -1.94 -1.47 -14.71
N PRO A 51 -3.11 -0.91 -14.39
CA PRO A 51 -3.19 0.37 -13.71
C PRO A 51 -2.30 0.33 -12.47
N LYS A 52 -1.46 1.35 -12.28
CA LYS A 52 -0.71 1.48 -11.04
C LYS A 52 -1.71 1.54 -9.88
N PRO A 53 -1.46 0.84 -8.77
CA PRO A 53 -2.27 1.03 -7.58
C PRO A 53 -2.22 2.51 -7.22
N ILE A 54 -3.40 3.12 -7.07
CA ILE A 54 -3.49 4.48 -6.54
C ILE A 54 -3.01 4.38 -5.09
N PRO A 55 -1.90 5.03 -4.70
CA PRO A 55 -1.48 5.01 -3.32
C PRO A 55 -2.60 5.63 -2.50
N GLY A 56 -3.15 4.87 -1.54
CA GLY A 56 -4.13 5.39 -0.60
C GLY A 56 -3.55 6.54 0.23
N ARG A 57 -4.40 7.17 1.05
CA ARG A 57 -3.94 8.21 1.99
C ARG A 57 -2.80 7.66 2.86
N PRO A 58 -1.71 8.43 3.07
CA PRO A 58 -0.64 8.03 3.98
C PRO A 58 -1.19 7.65 5.35
N ALA A 59 -0.63 6.60 5.94
CA ALA A 59 -1.00 6.19 7.30
C ALA A 59 -0.61 7.29 8.29
N ARG A 60 -1.43 7.50 9.34
CA ARG A 60 -1.14 8.45 10.41
C ARG A 60 0.05 8.06 11.28
N ILE A 61 0.38 6.76 11.31
CA ILE A 61 1.61 6.21 11.87
C ILE A 61 2.19 5.34 10.75
N GLY A 62 3.22 5.86 10.10
CA GLY A 62 3.88 5.23 8.97
C GLY A 62 5.21 4.59 9.38
N PRO A 63 5.96 4.09 8.39
CA PRO A 63 7.24 3.44 8.62
C PRO A 63 8.27 4.29 9.40
N ALA A 64 8.25 5.61 9.21
CA ALA A 64 9.16 6.52 9.90
C ALA A 64 8.86 6.61 11.40
N GLU A 65 7.58 6.53 11.76
CA GLU A 65 7.09 6.66 13.14
C GLU A 65 7.06 5.32 13.89
N HIS A 66 7.33 4.21 13.23
CA HIS A 66 7.30 2.87 13.84
C HIS A 66 8.29 2.73 15.00
N ALA A 67 9.50 3.28 14.87
CA ALA A 67 10.51 3.19 15.91
C ALA A 67 10.08 3.94 17.18
N ALA A 68 9.50 5.13 17.02
CA ALA A 68 8.97 5.91 18.13
C ALA A 68 7.82 5.17 18.84
N LEU A 69 6.91 4.54 18.09
CA LEU A 69 5.83 3.76 18.69
C LEU A 69 6.36 2.53 19.47
N GLN A 70 7.42 1.88 18.98
CA GLN A 70 8.05 0.78 19.70
C GLN A 70 8.67 1.26 21.02
N ALA A 71 9.42 2.37 20.99
CA ALA A 71 9.99 2.96 22.19
C ALA A 71 8.90 3.35 23.21
N GLN A 72 7.77 3.90 22.76
CA GLN A 72 6.65 4.23 23.64
C GLN A 72 6.02 2.99 24.30
N LEU A 73 5.90 1.87 23.57
CA LEU A 73 5.40 0.60 24.13
C LEU A 73 6.38 -0.01 25.13
N GLU A 74 7.69 0.14 24.89
CA GLU A 74 8.75 -0.31 25.80
C GLU A 74 8.80 0.52 27.08
N ALA A 75 8.62 1.84 26.97
CA ALA A 75 8.60 2.76 28.12
C ALA A 75 7.33 2.61 28.97
N HIS A 76 6.20 2.26 28.36
CA HIS A 76 4.91 2.16 29.02
C HIS A 76 4.22 0.81 28.74
N PRO A 77 4.80 -0.31 29.22
CA PRO A 77 4.36 -1.63 28.82
C PRO A 77 2.98 -1.98 29.39
N THR A 78 2.57 -1.45 30.53
CA THR A 78 1.27 -1.78 31.17
C THR A 78 0.14 -0.86 30.78
N GLU A 79 0.41 0.14 29.93
CA GLU A 79 -0.58 1.16 29.61
C GLU A 79 -1.63 0.70 28.62
N THR A 80 -2.83 1.25 28.78
CA THR A 80 -3.96 0.92 27.90
C THR A 80 -3.79 1.53 26.51
N LEU A 81 -4.44 0.97 25.49
CA LEU A 81 -4.47 1.55 24.14
C LEU A 81 -4.93 3.02 24.14
N ALA A 82 -5.90 3.36 24.98
CA ALA A 82 -6.41 4.73 25.08
C ALA A 82 -5.33 5.68 25.61
N ARG A 83 -4.51 5.23 26.58
CA ARG A 83 -3.39 6.00 27.08
C ARG A 83 -2.30 6.14 26.01
N HIS A 84 -1.97 5.07 25.29
CA HIS A 84 -1.03 5.16 24.17
C HIS A 84 -1.48 6.15 23.09
N CYS A 85 -2.78 6.24 22.78
CA CYS A 85 -3.28 7.25 21.85
C CYS A 85 -3.07 8.68 22.35
N LYS A 86 -3.29 8.93 23.66
CA LYS A 86 -3.08 10.26 24.26
C LYS A 86 -1.60 10.64 24.28
N LEU A 87 -0.73 9.72 24.68
CA LEU A 87 0.72 9.92 24.68
C LEU A 87 1.23 10.21 23.26
N TRP A 88 0.74 9.46 22.26
CA TRP A 88 1.07 9.68 20.86
C TRP A 88 0.67 11.08 20.38
N GLU A 89 -0.53 11.54 20.72
CA GLU A 89 -1.00 12.89 20.39
C GLU A 89 -0.16 13.98 21.08
N GLN A 90 0.25 13.76 22.33
CA GLN A 90 1.09 14.71 23.09
C GLN A 90 2.50 14.83 22.51
N GLU A 91 3.12 13.72 22.10
CA GLU A 91 4.51 13.70 21.64
C GLU A 91 4.64 14.03 20.15
N HIS A 92 3.69 13.55 19.32
CA HIS A 92 3.76 13.66 17.86
C HIS A 92 2.75 14.65 17.26
N GLY A 93 1.95 15.32 18.10
CA GLY A 93 0.90 16.26 17.67
C GLY A 93 -0.22 15.65 16.82
N THR A 94 -0.23 14.32 16.67
CA THR A 94 -1.11 13.63 15.72
C THR A 94 -2.13 12.79 16.46
N ARG A 95 -3.40 13.19 16.42
CA ARG A 95 -4.48 12.38 16.97
C ARG A 95 -4.68 11.09 16.19
N VAL A 96 -4.64 9.96 16.89
CA VAL A 96 -4.90 8.62 16.35
C VAL A 96 -6.02 7.94 17.15
N SER A 97 -6.87 7.18 16.45
CA SER A 97 -7.92 6.40 17.11
C SER A 97 -7.34 5.11 17.69
N ILE A 98 -8.03 4.55 18.70
CA ILE A 98 -7.70 3.25 19.32
C ILE A 98 -7.55 2.16 18.24
N ALA A 99 -8.44 2.14 17.25
CA ALA A 99 -8.40 1.16 16.16
C ALA A 99 -7.15 1.33 15.26
N THR A 100 -6.74 2.57 14.98
CA THR A 100 -5.50 2.83 14.22
C THR A 100 -4.28 2.38 15.04
N MET A 101 -4.22 2.78 16.31
CA MET A 101 -3.15 2.40 17.22
C MET A 101 -3.01 0.87 17.31
N SER A 102 -4.11 0.16 17.60
CA SER A 102 -4.16 -1.30 17.67
C SER A 102 -3.66 -1.98 16.39
N ARG A 103 -4.08 -1.51 15.21
CA ARG A 103 -3.63 -2.08 13.93
C ARG A 103 -2.14 -1.91 13.70
N VAL A 104 -1.58 -0.76 14.07
CA VAL A 104 -0.15 -0.47 13.89
C VAL A 104 0.67 -1.30 14.88
N ILE A 105 0.31 -1.32 16.16
CA ILE A 105 0.94 -2.16 17.19
C ILE A 105 0.96 -3.63 16.76
N LYS A 106 -0.17 -4.16 16.30
CA LYS A 106 -0.26 -5.54 15.79
C LYS A 106 0.63 -5.77 14.57
N ARG A 107 0.74 -4.80 13.65
CA ARG A 107 1.62 -4.87 12.48
C ARG A 107 3.10 -4.91 12.88
N LEU A 108 3.45 -4.21 13.96
CA LEU A 108 4.79 -4.20 14.55
C LEU A 108 5.10 -5.46 15.36
N GLY A 109 4.15 -6.40 15.47
CA GLY A 109 4.33 -7.67 16.17
C GLY A 109 4.19 -7.54 17.69
N TRP A 110 3.55 -6.49 18.18
CA TRP A 110 3.29 -6.31 19.60
C TRP A 110 1.91 -6.86 19.97
N VAL A 111 1.84 -7.55 21.11
CA VAL A 111 0.62 -8.13 21.66
C VAL A 111 0.49 -7.74 23.13
N HIS A 112 -0.75 -7.55 23.58
CA HIS A 112 -1.03 -7.32 24.99
C HIS A 112 -1.26 -8.67 25.68
N ARG A 113 -0.37 -9.06 26.60
CA ARG A 113 -0.41 -10.32 27.33
C ARG A 113 -0.13 -10.05 28.81
N ASP A 114 -0.90 -10.67 29.70
CA ASP A 114 -0.73 -10.57 31.15
C ASP A 114 -0.66 -9.11 31.64
N GLY A 115 -1.52 -8.25 31.08
CA GLY A 115 -1.58 -6.83 31.45
C GLY A 115 -0.44 -5.96 30.90
N ARG A 116 0.37 -6.47 29.96
CA ARG A 116 1.47 -5.72 29.37
C ARG A 116 1.67 -5.94 27.87
N TRP A 117 2.21 -4.94 27.19
CA TRP A 117 2.68 -5.02 25.81
C TRP A 117 3.98 -5.79 25.75
N VAL A 118 3.99 -6.83 24.94
CA VAL A 118 5.18 -7.65 24.67
C VAL A 118 5.34 -7.80 23.17
N ARG A 119 6.60 -7.79 22.71
CA ARG A 119 6.92 -8.09 21.33
C ARG A 119 6.84 -9.61 21.13
N GLU A 120 5.92 -10.05 20.28
CA GLU A 120 5.84 -11.44 19.87
C GLU A 120 6.94 -11.73 18.85
N SER A 121 7.79 -12.71 19.14
CA SER A 121 8.78 -13.16 18.18
C SER A 121 8.10 -13.72 16.92
N LEU A 122 8.56 -13.26 15.75
CA LEU A 122 8.01 -13.62 14.43
C LEU A 122 7.95 -15.14 14.17
N ALA A 123 8.65 -15.96 14.97
CA ALA A 123 8.71 -17.42 14.89
C ALA A 123 7.36 -18.13 15.11
N LYS A 124 6.36 -17.47 15.72
CA LYS A 124 5.03 -18.08 15.96
C LYS A 124 3.98 -17.80 14.87
N ARG A 125 4.32 -17.03 13.82
CA ARG A 125 3.32 -16.53 12.84
C ARG A 125 2.91 -17.54 11.74
N THR A 126 3.53 -18.71 11.67
CA THR A 126 3.29 -19.70 10.58
C THR A 126 2.13 -20.67 10.81
N ARG A 127 1.30 -20.52 11.86
CA ARG A 127 0.12 -21.38 12.07
C ARG A 127 -1.15 -20.58 12.34
N ARG A 128 -1.70 -19.90 11.33
CA ARG A 128 -3.15 -19.55 11.25
C ARG A 128 -3.47 -18.80 9.96
N ARG A 129 -3.55 -19.56 8.86
CA ARG A 129 -4.45 -19.32 7.72
C ARG A 129 -4.72 -20.69 7.10
N GLY A 130 -5.70 -21.39 7.66
CA GLY A 130 -6.56 -22.30 6.90
C GLY A 130 -7.76 -21.51 6.43
#